data_AF-A0A4R6UP57-F1
#
_entry.id   AF-A0A4R6UP57-F1
#
_cell.length_a   1.000
_cell.length_b   1.000
_cell.length_c   1.000
_cell.angle_alpha   90.00
_cell.angle_beta   90.00
_cell.angle_gamma   90.00
#
_symmetry.space_group_name_H-M   'P 1'
#
loop_
_entity.id
_entity.type
_entity.pdbx_description
1 polymer ?
#
loop_
_entity_poly.entity_id
_entity_poly.type
_entity_poly.pdbx_seq_one_letter_code
_entity_poly.pdbx_strand_id
1 'polypeptide(L)' 'MTTDLLGTELTAPETALLGAYDTLRALAADDDLAPCAAAGVRAALAHLGVVVTDLGLRFEHLLDDGV' A
#
# COMPACT_ATOMS: atom_id res chain seq x y z
N MET A 1 3.71 10.75 -15.33
CA MET A 1 3.70 11.50 -14.06
C MET A 1 2.62 10.88 -13.20
N THR A 2 2.95 10.52 -11.97
CA THR A 2 1.99 9.99 -11.01
C THR A 2 1.48 11.17 -10.19
N THR A 3 0.16 11.28 -10.03
CA THR A 3 -0.47 12.33 -9.25
C THR A 3 -1.17 11.74 -8.03
N ASP A 4 -1.38 12.56 -7.02
CA ASP A 4 -2.28 12.26 -5.90
C ASP A 4 -3.76 12.26 -6.37
N LEU A 5 -4.67 12.01 -5.44
CA LEU A 5 -6.12 11.98 -5.69
C LEU A 5 -6.71 13.36 -6.05
N LEU A 6 -5.95 14.45 -5.89
CA LEU A 6 -6.35 15.82 -6.23
C LEU A 6 -5.71 16.31 -7.54
N GLY A 7 -4.89 15.49 -8.19
CA GLY A 7 -4.19 15.82 -9.43
C GLY A 7 -2.87 16.58 -9.24
N THR A 8 -2.34 16.65 -8.00
CA THR A 8 -1.02 17.20 -7.71
C THR A 8 0.05 16.18 -8.04
N GLU A 9 1.17 16.62 -8.60
CA GLU A 9 2.32 15.74 -8.82
C GLU A 9 2.89 15.21 -7.51
N LEU A 10 3.19 13.91 -7.48
CA LEU A 10 3.83 13.31 -6.32
C LEU A 10 5.28 13.75 -6.20
N THR A 11 5.67 14.06 -4.98
CA THR A 11 7.07 14.23 -4.59
C THR A 11 7.82 12.88 -4.63
N ALA A 12 9.15 12.93 -4.60
CA ALA A 12 9.97 11.72 -4.54
C ALA A 12 9.67 10.84 -3.30
N PRO A 13 9.50 11.38 -2.07
CA PRO A 13 9.08 10.60 -0.92
C PRO A 13 7.71 9.94 -1.07
N GLU A 14 6.71 10.68 -1.58
CA GLU A 14 5.35 10.14 -1.80
C GLU A 14 5.35 9.01 -2.83
N THR A 15 6.13 9.18 -3.90
CA THR A 15 6.34 8.13 -4.90
C THR A 15 6.96 6.88 -4.26
N ALA A 16 7.94 7.04 -3.36
CA ALA A 16 8.58 5.91 -2.67
C ALA A 16 7.61 5.20 -1.71
N LEU A 17 6.78 5.96 -0.97
CA LEU A 17 5.75 5.41 -0.09
C LEU A 17 4.71 4.62 -0.88
N LEU A 18 4.23 5.17 -2.00
CA LEU A 18 3.27 4.49 -2.87
C LEU A 18 3.87 3.23 -3.49
N GLY A 19 5.14 3.26 -3.90
CA GLY A 19 5.83 2.07 -4.40
C GLY A 19 6.01 0.97 -3.35
N ALA A 20 6.29 1.33 -2.10
CA ALA A 20 6.35 0.38 -0.99
C ALA A 20 4.97 -0.24 -0.71
N TYR A 21 3.91 0.56 -0.77
CA TYR A 21 2.53 0.10 -0.65
C TYR A 21 2.18 -0.92 -1.75
N ASP A 22 2.47 -0.60 -3.00
CA ASP A 22 2.21 -1.50 -4.14
C ASP A 22 2.98 -2.82 -4.01
N THR A 23 4.22 -2.77 -3.51
CA THR A 23 5.03 -3.97 -3.26
C THR A 23 4.45 -4.84 -2.15
N LEU A 24 4.05 -4.23 -1.03
CA LEU A 24 3.44 -4.97 0.08
C LEU A 24 2.09 -5.59 -0.33
N ARG A 25 1.31 -4.88 -1.13
CA ARG A 25 0.04 -5.40 -1.67
C ARG A 25 0.25 -6.59 -2.58
N ALA A 26 1.25 -6.53 -3.47
CA ALA A 26 1.60 -7.67 -4.32
C ALA A 26 2.02 -8.90 -3.49
N LEU A 27 2.82 -8.70 -2.44
CA LEU A 27 3.23 -9.78 -1.53
C LEU A 27 2.06 -10.33 -0.70
N ALA A 28 1.11 -9.47 -0.30
CA ALA A 28 -0.07 -9.90 0.46
C ALA A 28 -1.00 -10.80 -0.35
N ALA A 29 -1.01 -10.63 -1.68
CA ALA A 29 -1.78 -11.42 -2.64
C ALA A 29 -1.03 -12.65 -3.17
N ASP A 30 0.20 -12.91 -2.71
CA ASP A 30 1.01 -14.05 -3.14
C ASP A 30 0.68 -15.29 -2.30
N ASP A 31 -0.01 -16.26 -2.92
CA ASP A 31 -0.40 -17.53 -2.29
C ASP A 31 0.80 -18.45 -1.97
N ASP A 32 1.97 -18.22 -2.57
CA ASP A 32 3.19 -18.97 -2.28
C ASP A 32 3.93 -18.45 -1.03
N LEU A 33 3.53 -17.30 -0.48
CA LEU A 33 4.14 -16.73 0.71
C LEU A 33 3.77 -17.53 1.97
N ALA A 34 4.78 -17.89 2.77
CA ALA A 34 4.57 -18.63 4.01
C ALA A 34 3.54 -17.91 4.92
N PRO A 35 2.59 -18.61 5.57
CA PRO A 35 1.48 -17.97 6.29
C PRO A 35 1.90 -16.97 7.37
N CYS A 36 3.01 -17.23 8.07
CA CYS A 36 3.55 -16.32 9.08
C CYS A 36 4.07 -15.00 8.47
N ALA A 37 4.70 -15.07 7.29
CA ALA A 37 5.15 -13.90 6.56
C ALA A 37 3.97 -13.13 5.98
N ALA A 38 2.97 -13.83 5.41
CA ALA A 38 1.77 -13.20 4.87
C ALA A 38 1.01 -12.39 5.94
N ALA A 39 0.90 -12.91 7.16
CA ALA A 39 0.30 -12.17 8.28
C ALA A 39 1.08 -10.88 8.61
N GLY A 40 2.42 -10.94 8.64
CA GLY A 40 3.26 -9.76 8.86
C GLY A 40 3.17 -8.73 7.73
N VAL A 41 3.14 -9.19 6.48
CA VAL A 41 2.98 -8.33 5.29
C VAL A 41 1.63 -7.60 5.33
N ARG A 42 0.53 -8.30 5.63
CA ARG A 42 -0.80 -7.68 5.77
C ARG A 42 -0.82 -6.62 6.87
N ALA A 43 -0.18 -6.87 8.01
CA ALA A 43 -0.08 -5.86 9.08
C ALA A 43 0.72 -4.62 8.64
N ALA A 44 1.83 -4.81 7.93
CA ALA A 44 2.61 -3.71 7.37
C ALA A 44 1.81 -2.92 6.31
N LEU A 45 1.07 -3.62 5.44
CA LEU A 45 0.20 -3.04 4.43
C LEU A 45 -0.93 -2.22 5.07
N ALA A 46 -1.52 -2.69 6.17
CA ALA A 46 -2.53 -1.94 6.93
C ALA A 46 -2.00 -0.57 7.37
N HIS A 47 -0.82 -0.56 8.01
CA HIS A 47 -0.21 0.67 8.52
C HIS A 47 0.18 1.62 7.38
N LEU A 48 0.74 1.10 6.30
CA LEU A 48 1.11 1.92 5.15
C LEU A 48 -0.12 2.41 4.38
N GLY A 49 -1.19 1.62 4.35
CA GLY A 49 -2.51 1.98 3.80
C GLY A 49 -3.10 3.24 4.43
N VAL A 50 -2.96 3.38 5.76
CA VAL A 50 -3.34 4.61 6.47
C VAL A 50 -2.52 5.80 5.98
N VAL A 51 -1.19 5.65 5.87
CA VAL A 51 -0.29 6.73 5.45
C VAL A 51 -0.58 7.19 4.03
N VAL A 52 -0.71 6.27 3.07
CA VAL A 52 -0.99 6.63 1.67
C VAL A 52 -2.38 7.25 1.50
N THR A 53 -3.35 6.87 2.35
CA THR A 53 -4.68 7.47 2.37
C THR A 53 -4.65 8.88 2.94
N ASP A 54 -3.98 9.10 4.07
CA ASP A 54 -3.91 10.39 4.76
C ASP A 54 -3.18 11.45 3.90
N LEU A 55 -2.13 11.02 3.18
CA LEU A 55 -1.43 11.85 2.20
C LEU A 55 -2.21 12.03 0.88
N GLY A 56 -3.38 11.42 0.73
CA GLY A 56 -4.19 11.52 -0.48
C GLY A 56 -3.56 10.86 -1.71
N LEU A 57 -2.64 9.90 -1.54
CA LEU A 57 -1.94 9.24 -2.66
C LEU A 57 -2.81 8.16 -3.30
N ARG A 58 -3.53 7.38 -2.49
CA ARG A 58 -4.46 6.34 -2.93
C ARG A 58 -5.48 6.05 -1.83
N PHE A 59 -6.71 5.73 -2.22
CA PHE A 59 -7.77 5.28 -1.33
C PHE A 59 -8.31 3.93 -1.81
N GLU A 60 -8.21 2.90 -0.97
CA GLU A 60 -8.72 1.56 -1.26
C GLU A 60 -9.27 0.91 0.03
N HIS A 61 -10.31 0.08 -0.14
CA HIS A 61 -10.83 -0.75 0.95
C HIS A 61 -10.01 -2.03 1.06
N LEU A 62 -9.01 -2.03 1.94
CA LEU A 62 -8.13 -3.18 2.15
C LEU A 62 -8.81 -4.42 2.77
N LEU A 63 -10.08 -4.31 3.18
CA LEU A 63 -10.87 -5.41 3.74
C LEU A 63 -10.99 -6.59 2.75
N ASP A 64 -11.02 -6.30 1.45
CA ASP A 64 -11.08 -7.31 0.40
C ASP A 64 -9.75 -8.09 0.27
N ASP A 65 -8.64 -7.52 0.75
CA ASP A 65 -7.30 -8.11 0.75
C ASP A 65 -6.99 -8.82 2.10
N GLY A 66 -7.98 -8.95 2.99
CA GLY A 66 -7.84 -9.62 4.29
C GLY A 66 -7.03 -8.85 5.32
N VAL A 67 -6.97 -7.52 5.16
CA VAL A 67 -6.24 -6.55 6.00
C VAL A 67 -7.20 -5.78 6.90
#